data_AF-A0AAD8ED78-F1
#
_entry.id   AF-A0AAD8ED78-F1
#
_cell.length_a   1.000
_cell.length_b   1.000
_cell.length_c   1.000
_cell.angle_alpha   90.00
_cell.angle_beta   90.00
_cell.angle_gamma   90.00
#
_symmetry.space_group_name_H-M   'P 1'
#
loop_
_entity.id
_entity.type
_entity.pdbx_description
1 polymer ?
#
loop_
_entity_poly.entity_id
_entity_poly.type
_entity_poly.pdbx_seq_one_letter_code
_entity_poly.pdbx_strand_id
1 'polypeptide(L)'
;PHDYGCCYFLNMKTPEGGNLFMSCVSDLALESREFVLLLGRLEPTGLRIPGLIDTFQGVQADTKQIIGQVASDSERKGIFEDAIKLYDLAGNHEKVLGLMTTMLSQVVHQVNAPGSLRSRLQELADNIIMRYRGQQINSSPDTASSFFLLRELLTFYNQYHAKEYQQALETIAKTKLIPLALTEVEKRVNNFKRLSEEICRNIPGVLLATMSILYSQYNKQKGSSPSATTGRLEDKNLAYLREQARAITSFAGTVPYRMPGDTNSRLVQMEILMH
;
A
#
# COMPACT_ATOMS: atom_id res chain seq x y z
N PRO A 1 10.55 13.00 45.62
CA PRO A 1 11.40 14.13 45.13
C PRO A 1 11.80 14.03 43.64
N HIS A 2 11.61 12.88 42.96
CA HIS A 2 11.96 12.73 41.53
C HIS A 2 10.86 13.13 40.53
N ASP A 3 9.61 13.37 40.96
CA ASP A 3 8.50 13.74 40.07
C ASP A 3 8.39 15.24 39.76
N TYR A 4 9.16 16.09 40.45
CA TYR A 4 9.02 17.55 40.33
C TYR A 4 9.69 18.15 39.09
N GLY A 5 10.62 17.43 38.44
CA GLY A 5 11.30 17.89 37.23
C GLY A 5 10.35 17.94 36.02
N CYS A 6 9.51 16.92 35.85
CA CYS A 6 8.54 16.84 34.75
C CYS A 6 7.43 17.90 34.89
N CYS A 7 7.02 18.23 36.12
CA CYS A 7 6.05 19.29 36.39
C CYS A 7 6.54 20.71 36.04
N TYR A 8 7.85 20.95 36.06
CA TYR A 8 8.38 22.29 35.75
C TYR A 8 8.31 22.62 34.24
N PHE A 9 8.40 21.60 33.37
CA PHE A 9 8.32 21.77 31.91
C PHE A 9 6.87 21.84 31.37
N LEU A 10 5.88 21.45 32.18
CA LEU A 10 4.46 21.36 31.77
C LEU A 10 3.81 22.72 31.42
N ASN A 11 4.36 23.82 31.93
CA ASN A 11 3.82 25.18 31.72
C ASN A 11 4.72 26.11 30.89
N MET A 12 5.83 25.60 30.35
CA MET A 12 6.76 26.40 29.57
C MET A 12 6.44 26.29 28.08
N LYS A 13 6.31 27.43 27.40
CA LYS A 13 6.17 27.48 25.94
C LYS A 13 7.55 27.66 25.31
N THR A 14 7.78 27.03 24.16
CA THR A 14 8.94 27.35 23.32
C THR A 14 8.83 28.82 22.86
N PRO A 15 9.95 29.46 22.45
CA PRO A 15 9.90 30.80 21.83
C PRO A 15 9.00 30.88 20.58
N GLU A 16 8.62 29.72 20.01
CA GLU A 16 7.69 29.56 18.89
C GLU A 16 6.22 29.35 19.33
N GLY A 17 5.94 29.33 20.64
CA GLY A 17 4.59 29.19 21.21
C GLY A 17 4.10 27.75 21.42
N GLY A 18 4.90 26.74 21.09
CA GLY A 18 4.60 25.32 21.29
C GLY A 18 4.78 24.86 22.75
N ASN A 19 4.13 23.77 23.16
CA ASN A 19 4.28 23.23 24.50
C ASN A 19 5.64 22.53 24.64
N LEU A 20 6.54 23.06 25.49
CA LEU A 20 7.90 22.54 25.67
C LEU A 20 7.89 21.09 26.16
N PHE A 21 6.88 20.71 26.94
CA PHE A 21 6.68 19.32 27.37
C PHE A 21 6.50 18.37 26.18
N MET A 22 5.73 18.76 25.16
CA MET A 22 5.54 17.92 23.97
C MET A 22 6.83 17.72 23.19
N SER A 23 7.65 18.77 23.06
CA SER A 23 8.95 18.68 22.39
C SER A 23 9.88 17.76 23.16
N CYS A 24 9.99 17.91 24.48
CA CYS A 24 10.84 17.06 25.30
C CYS A 24 10.39 15.58 25.28
N VAL A 25 9.08 15.32 25.32
CA VAL A 25 8.53 13.96 25.21
C VAL A 25 8.84 13.38 23.83
N SER A 26 8.72 14.18 22.77
CA SER A 26 9.05 13.76 21.41
C SER A 26 10.53 13.42 21.26
N ASP A 27 11.42 14.30 21.72
CA ASP A 27 12.86 14.08 21.68
C ASP A 27 13.25 12.83 22.49
N LEU A 28 12.72 12.70 23.72
CA LEU A 28 12.95 11.51 24.55
C LEU A 28 12.44 10.22 23.89
N ALA A 29 11.25 10.24 23.30
CA ALA A 29 10.69 9.07 22.62
C ALA A 29 11.50 8.68 21.38
N LEU A 30 11.99 9.67 20.62
CA LEU A 30 12.78 9.46 19.42
C LEU A 30 14.21 8.97 19.74
N GLU A 31 14.80 9.45 20.83
CA GLU A 31 16.13 9.01 21.29
C GLU A 31 16.09 7.61 21.93
N SER A 32 15.13 7.37 22.83
CA SER A 32 14.99 6.07 23.51
C SER A 32 14.45 4.97 22.60
N ARG A 33 13.64 5.32 21.60
CA ARG A 33 12.81 4.39 20.80
C ARG A 33 11.85 3.53 21.63
N GLU A 34 11.61 3.91 22.88
CA GLU A 34 10.71 3.19 23.79
C GLU A 34 9.26 3.70 23.67
N PHE A 35 8.74 3.77 22.44
CA PHE A 35 7.41 4.32 22.15
C PHE A 35 6.29 3.61 22.92
N VAL A 36 6.38 2.29 23.09
CA VAL A 36 5.37 1.49 23.77
C VAL A 36 5.30 1.80 25.27
N LEU A 37 6.45 1.98 25.93
CA LEU A 37 6.51 2.29 27.35
C LEU A 37 6.06 3.72 27.62
N LEU A 38 6.51 4.65 26.78
CA LEU A 38 6.21 6.07 26.94
C LEU A 38 4.76 6.39 26.57
N LEU A 39 4.32 5.98 25.38
CA LEU A 39 3.06 6.42 24.77
C LEU A 39 1.95 5.36 24.87
N GLY A 40 2.29 4.12 25.18
CA GLY A 40 1.35 3.00 25.23
C GLY A 40 1.27 2.23 23.91
N ARG A 41 0.33 1.27 23.83
CA ARG A 41 0.10 0.43 22.66
C ARG A 41 -1.38 0.19 22.41
N LEU A 42 -1.73 -0.11 21.16
CA LEU A 42 -3.07 -0.61 20.82
C LEU A 42 -3.11 -2.13 20.94
N GLU A 43 -4.16 -2.64 21.57
CA GLU A 43 -4.52 -4.05 21.51
C GLU A 43 -5.19 -4.42 20.18
N PRO A 44 -5.23 -5.72 19.84
CA PRO A 44 -5.99 -6.21 18.69
C PRO A 44 -7.48 -5.84 18.72
N THR A 45 -8.02 -5.59 19.91
CA THR A 45 -9.40 -5.14 20.15
C THR A 45 -9.62 -3.67 19.77
N GLY A 46 -8.55 -2.92 19.49
CA GLY A 46 -8.57 -1.47 19.25
C GLY A 46 -8.54 -0.63 20.53
N LEU A 47 -8.46 -1.26 21.71
CA LEU A 47 -8.31 -0.54 22.98
C LEU A 47 -6.86 -0.11 23.19
N ARG A 48 -6.67 1.12 23.66
CA ARG A 48 -5.35 1.66 24.00
C ARG A 48 -4.97 1.25 25.43
N ILE A 49 -3.84 0.56 25.56
CA ILE A 49 -3.15 0.38 26.84
C ILE A 49 -2.36 1.66 27.12
N PRO A 50 -2.60 2.32 28.26
CA PRO A 50 -1.90 3.56 28.62
C PRO A 50 -0.40 3.35 28.83
N GLY A 51 0.39 4.37 28.54
CA GLY A 51 1.82 4.44 28.80
C GLY A 51 2.15 5.37 29.97
N LEU A 52 3.45 5.64 30.18
CA LEU A 52 3.93 6.53 31.23
C LEU A 52 3.40 7.96 31.08
N ILE A 53 3.14 8.43 29.85
CA ILE A 53 2.59 9.79 29.67
C ILE A 53 1.17 9.93 30.26
N ASP A 54 0.41 8.85 30.38
CA ASP A 54 -0.95 8.87 30.93
C ASP A 54 -0.97 9.02 32.46
N THR A 55 0.15 8.73 33.14
CA THR A 55 0.24 8.92 34.60
C THR A 55 0.42 10.39 35.00
N PHE A 56 0.80 11.25 34.06
CA PHE A 56 0.95 12.69 34.31
C PHE A 56 -0.41 13.39 34.25
N GLN A 57 -1.17 13.31 35.35
CA GLN A 57 -2.53 13.84 35.52
C GLN A 57 -2.66 15.40 35.48
N GLY A 58 -1.59 16.13 35.14
CA GLY A 58 -1.57 17.60 35.05
C GLY A 58 -1.51 18.17 33.64
N VAL A 59 -1.45 17.30 32.61
CA VAL A 59 -1.28 17.73 31.23
C VAL A 59 -2.67 18.16 30.69
N GLN A 60 -2.94 19.46 30.61
CA GLN A 60 -4.11 19.98 29.86
C GLN A 60 -4.01 19.74 28.34
N ALA A 61 -2.93 19.11 27.87
CA ALA A 61 -2.82 18.68 26.49
C ALA A 61 -3.38 17.27 26.32
N ASP A 62 -4.32 17.12 25.40
CA ASP A 62 -4.84 15.82 25.01
C ASP A 62 -3.69 14.86 24.71
N THR A 63 -3.62 13.72 25.40
CA THR A 63 -2.60 12.68 25.15
C THR A 63 -2.48 12.32 23.66
N LYS A 64 -3.61 12.35 22.95
CA LYS A 64 -3.67 12.15 21.50
C LYS A 64 -2.90 13.21 20.70
N GLN A 65 -2.91 14.46 21.13
CA GLN A 65 -2.13 15.54 20.50
C GLN A 65 -0.63 15.31 20.69
N ILE A 66 -0.22 14.87 21.89
CA ILE A 66 1.18 14.53 22.17
C ILE A 66 1.63 13.39 21.26
N ILE A 67 0.86 12.30 21.21
CA ILE A 67 1.15 11.15 20.35
C ILE A 67 1.18 11.56 18.88
N GLY A 68 0.26 12.43 18.44
CA GLY A 68 0.25 12.97 17.09
C GLY A 68 1.47 13.81 16.75
N GLN A 69 1.99 14.57 17.73
CA GLN A 69 3.23 15.34 17.57
C GLN A 69 4.44 14.41 17.44
N VAL A 70 4.57 13.40 18.32
CA VAL A 70 5.67 12.41 18.21
C VAL A 70 5.59 11.64 16.90
N ALA A 71 4.38 11.31 16.42
CA ALA A 71 4.17 10.68 15.13
C ALA A 71 4.66 11.57 13.97
N SER A 72 4.33 12.86 14.00
CA SER A 72 4.79 13.86 13.02
C SER A 72 6.32 14.00 13.02
N ASP A 73 6.93 14.04 14.19
CA ASP A 73 8.38 14.15 14.31
C ASP A 73 9.07 12.86 13.84
N SER A 74 8.45 11.70 14.07
CA SER A 74 8.90 10.40 13.53
C SER A 74 8.80 10.34 12.01
N GLU A 75 7.72 10.89 11.42
CA GLU A 75 7.53 11.04 9.98
C GLU A 75 8.64 11.92 9.39
N ARG A 76 8.94 13.08 10.00
CA ARG A 76 10.02 13.98 9.55
C ARG A 76 11.41 13.35 9.64
N LYS A 77 11.66 12.47 10.62
CA LYS A 77 12.92 11.72 10.75
C LYS A 77 12.99 10.52 9.79
N GLY A 78 11.94 10.23 9.02
CA GLY A 78 11.88 9.11 8.07
C GLY A 78 11.63 7.75 8.70
N ILE A 79 11.22 7.69 9.97
CA ILE A 79 10.92 6.44 10.70
C ILE A 79 9.44 6.11 10.50
N PHE A 80 9.07 5.79 9.26
CA PHE A 80 7.66 5.69 8.85
C PHE A 80 6.90 4.55 9.54
N GLU A 81 7.52 3.38 9.78
CA GLU A 81 6.85 2.24 10.42
C GLU A 81 6.34 2.58 11.82
N ASP A 82 7.14 3.31 12.60
CA ASP A 82 6.76 3.73 13.95
C ASP A 82 5.82 4.92 13.90
N ALA A 83 6.02 5.87 12.97
CA ALA A 83 5.08 6.96 12.74
C ALA A 83 3.65 6.44 12.48
N ILE A 84 3.50 5.36 11.69
CA ILE A 84 2.20 4.74 11.40
C ILE A 84 1.57 4.16 12.66
N LYS A 85 2.34 3.44 13.49
CA LYS A 85 1.84 2.91 14.78
C LYS A 85 1.40 4.02 15.72
N LEU A 86 2.14 5.14 15.74
CA LEU A 86 1.82 6.29 16.57
C LEU A 86 0.58 7.05 16.05
N TYR A 87 0.43 7.21 14.74
CA TYR A 87 -0.79 7.79 14.17
C TYR A 87 -2.02 6.92 14.41
N ASP A 88 -1.86 5.58 14.37
CA ASP A 88 -2.91 4.63 14.72
C ASP A 88 -3.29 4.79 16.21
N LEU A 89 -2.30 4.89 17.10
CA LEU A 89 -2.50 5.14 18.52
C LEU A 89 -3.20 6.49 18.80
N ALA A 90 -2.93 7.51 18.00
CA ALA A 90 -3.61 8.81 18.07
C ALA A 90 -5.03 8.79 17.48
N GLY A 91 -5.41 7.74 16.75
CA GLY A 91 -6.69 7.63 16.05
C GLY A 91 -6.76 8.46 14.76
N ASN A 92 -5.62 8.83 14.17
CA ASN A 92 -5.58 9.59 12.92
C ASN A 92 -5.55 8.63 11.72
N HIS A 93 -6.73 8.12 11.33
CA HIS A 93 -6.85 7.11 10.28
C HIS A 93 -6.39 7.63 8.90
N GLU A 94 -6.60 8.92 8.60
CA GLU A 94 -6.14 9.54 7.35
C GLU A 94 -4.63 9.40 7.17
N LYS A 95 -3.86 9.80 8.19
CA LYS A 95 -2.39 9.72 8.15
C LYS A 95 -1.89 8.27 8.11
N VAL A 96 -2.53 7.37 8.85
CA VAL A 96 -2.20 5.93 8.83
C VAL A 96 -2.34 5.37 7.41
N LEU A 97 -3.50 5.56 6.78
CA LEU A 97 -3.78 5.01 5.45
C LEU A 97 -2.94 5.69 4.36
N GLY A 98 -2.72 7.00 4.47
CA GLY A 98 -1.85 7.75 3.55
C GLY A 98 -0.41 7.27 3.58
N LEU A 99 0.22 7.22 4.77
CA LEU A 99 1.59 6.75 4.92
C LEU A 99 1.75 5.29 4.51
N MET A 100 0.79 4.44 4.88
CA MET A 100 0.77 3.06 4.43
C MET A 100 0.69 2.93 2.91
N THR A 101 -0.13 3.74 2.24
CA THR A 101 -0.24 3.78 0.78
C THR A 101 1.10 4.15 0.15
N THR A 102 1.76 5.19 0.65
CA THR A 102 3.09 5.61 0.17
C THR A 102 4.15 4.53 0.37
N MET A 103 4.20 3.89 1.54
CA MET A 103 5.19 2.83 1.83
C MET A 103 4.93 1.57 1.01
N LEU A 104 3.68 1.12 0.94
CA LEU A 104 3.29 -0.07 0.16
C LEU A 104 3.58 0.12 -1.32
N SER A 105 3.31 1.31 -1.85
CA SER A 105 3.58 1.65 -3.26
C SER A 105 5.04 1.42 -3.65
N GLN A 106 6.00 1.62 -2.73
CA GLN A 106 7.43 1.43 -3.01
C GLN A 106 7.86 -0.03 -3.03
N VAL A 107 7.12 -0.93 -2.36
CA VAL A 107 7.52 -2.34 -2.17
C VAL A 107 6.58 -3.33 -2.85
N VAL A 108 5.48 -2.87 -3.46
CA VAL A 108 4.40 -3.72 -3.97
C VAL A 108 4.82 -4.70 -5.06
N HIS A 109 5.90 -4.43 -5.80
CA HIS A 109 6.41 -5.34 -6.84
C HIS A 109 7.42 -6.38 -6.30
N GLN A 110 7.97 -6.18 -5.10
CA GLN A 110 9.06 -7.00 -4.57
C GLN A 110 8.60 -8.42 -4.19
N VAL A 111 9.53 -9.37 -4.14
CA VAL A 111 9.24 -10.74 -3.69
C VAL A 111 8.99 -10.73 -2.18
N ASN A 112 7.97 -11.45 -1.73
CA ASN A 112 7.69 -11.58 -0.30
C ASN A 112 8.67 -12.55 0.37
N ALA A 113 9.79 -12.01 0.87
CA ALA A 113 10.74 -12.76 1.70
C ALA A 113 10.44 -12.55 3.20
N PRO A 114 10.54 -13.61 4.04
CA PRO A 114 10.26 -13.49 5.46
C PRO A 114 11.24 -12.50 6.11
N GLY A 115 10.71 -11.57 6.91
CA GLY A 115 11.51 -10.51 7.54
C GLY A 115 11.89 -9.34 6.63
N SER A 116 11.54 -9.38 5.34
CA SER A 116 11.73 -8.23 4.45
C SER A 116 10.85 -7.04 4.87
N LEU A 117 11.23 -5.83 4.46
CA LEU A 117 10.41 -4.63 4.64
C LEU A 117 8.99 -4.84 4.10
N ARG A 118 8.86 -5.51 2.95
CA ARG A 118 7.56 -5.87 2.37
C ARG A 118 6.72 -6.75 3.31
N SER A 119 7.30 -7.83 3.87
CA SER A 119 6.59 -8.73 4.79
C SER A 119 6.09 -7.96 6.02
N ARG A 120 6.96 -7.15 6.63
CA ARG A 120 6.61 -6.34 7.80
C ARG A 120 5.50 -5.33 7.50
N LEU A 121 5.56 -4.66 6.36
CA LEU A 121 4.51 -3.73 5.92
C LEU A 121 3.19 -4.44 5.58
N GLN A 122 3.25 -5.65 5.01
CA GLN A 122 2.06 -6.45 4.75
C GLN A 122 1.38 -6.87 6.05
N GLU A 123 2.14 -7.37 7.02
CA GLU A 123 1.64 -7.70 8.37
C GLU A 123 1.04 -6.47 9.07
N LEU A 124 1.70 -5.31 8.97
CA LEU A 124 1.20 -4.06 9.52
C LEU A 124 -0.13 -3.66 8.85
N ALA A 125 -0.23 -3.75 7.52
CA ALA A 125 -1.46 -3.48 6.77
C ALA A 125 -2.61 -4.42 7.19
N ASP A 126 -2.33 -5.73 7.31
CA ASP A 126 -3.32 -6.72 7.72
C ASP A 126 -3.84 -6.46 9.14
N ASN A 127 -2.96 -6.07 10.06
CA ASN A 127 -3.32 -5.68 11.42
C ASN A 127 -4.22 -4.43 11.46
N ILE A 128 -3.91 -3.41 10.65
CA ILE A 128 -4.75 -2.20 10.54
C ILE A 128 -6.13 -2.57 9.99
N ILE A 129 -6.18 -3.37 8.91
CA ILE A 129 -7.44 -3.79 8.29
C ILE A 129 -8.30 -4.55 9.30
N MET A 130 -7.71 -5.48 10.05
CA MET A 130 -8.41 -6.26 11.07
C MET A 130 -8.99 -5.37 12.17
N ARG A 131 -8.27 -4.33 12.60
CA ARG A 131 -8.77 -3.38 13.61
C ARG A 131 -9.87 -2.47 13.08
N TYR A 132 -9.75 -1.99 11.84
CA TYR A 132 -10.72 -1.07 11.25
C TYR A 132 -11.99 -1.77 10.77
N ARG A 133 -12.02 -3.12 10.73
CA ARG A 133 -13.24 -3.89 10.46
C ARG A 133 -14.30 -3.59 11.52
N GLY A 134 -15.38 -2.92 11.10
CA GLY A 134 -16.53 -2.60 11.96
C GLY A 134 -16.43 -1.26 12.71
N GLN A 135 -15.37 -0.49 12.52
CA GLN A 135 -15.24 0.87 13.05
C GLN A 135 -15.52 1.92 11.95
N GLN A 136 -15.94 3.12 12.35
CA GLN A 136 -16.04 4.24 11.40
C GLN A 136 -14.63 4.72 11.05
N ILE A 137 -14.23 4.54 9.80
CA ILE A 137 -12.94 5.00 9.30
C ILE A 137 -13.03 6.51 9.06
N ASN A 138 -12.43 7.30 9.95
CA ASN A 138 -12.28 8.74 9.79
C ASN A 138 -11.17 9.09 8.78
N SER A 139 -11.33 8.65 7.53
CA SER A 139 -10.44 9.00 6.42
C SER A 139 -11.24 9.42 5.19
N SER A 140 -10.58 10.12 4.28
CA SER A 140 -11.12 10.38 2.95
C SER A 140 -11.39 9.05 2.23
N PRO A 141 -12.44 8.98 1.42
CA PRO A 141 -12.75 7.78 0.64
C PRO A 141 -11.64 7.47 -0.38
N ASP A 142 -10.93 8.48 -0.87
CA ASP A 142 -9.87 8.33 -1.86
C ASP A 142 -8.60 7.70 -1.26
N THR A 143 -8.20 8.15 -0.06
CA THR A 143 -7.08 7.58 0.69
C THR A 143 -7.36 6.13 1.06
N ALA A 144 -8.56 5.84 1.57
CA ALA A 144 -8.97 4.47 1.89
C ALA A 144 -9.00 3.57 0.65
N SER A 145 -9.62 4.03 -0.44
CA SER A 145 -9.68 3.29 -1.70
C SER A 145 -8.27 2.98 -2.23
N SER A 146 -7.35 3.94 -2.14
CA SER A 146 -5.96 3.75 -2.59
C SER A 146 -5.23 2.69 -1.77
N PHE A 147 -5.39 2.71 -0.45
CA PHE A 147 -4.82 1.71 0.44
C PHE A 147 -5.35 0.30 0.14
N PHE A 148 -6.68 0.14 0.01
CA PHE A 148 -7.27 -1.16 -0.30
C PHE A 148 -6.85 -1.67 -1.68
N LEU A 149 -6.74 -0.79 -2.69
CA LEU A 149 -6.23 -1.18 -4.01
C LEU A 149 -4.78 -1.65 -3.95
N LEU A 150 -3.91 -0.97 -3.21
CA LEU A 150 -2.53 -1.43 -3.02
C LEU A 150 -2.45 -2.75 -2.25
N ARG A 151 -3.35 -2.98 -1.29
CA ARG A 151 -3.44 -4.26 -0.59
C ARG A 151 -3.83 -5.41 -1.51
N GLU A 152 -4.77 -5.18 -2.43
CA GLU A 152 -5.12 -6.16 -3.48
C GLU A 152 -3.96 -6.39 -4.44
N LEU A 153 -3.21 -5.34 -4.79
CA LEU A 153 -1.99 -5.46 -5.60
C LEU A 153 -0.91 -6.29 -4.89
N LEU A 154 -0.76 -6.21 -3.56
CA LEU A 154 0.14 -7.11 -2.82
C LEU A 154 -0.27 -8.58 -3.01
N THR A 155 -1.57 -8.88 -2.90
CA THR A 155 -2.10 -10.23 -3.15
C THR A 155 -1.80 -10.70 -4.58
N PHE A 156 -2.02 -9.83 -5.57
CA PHE A 156 -1.69 -10.10 -6.97
C PHE A 156 -0.21 -10.44 -7.16
N TYR A 157 0.71 -9.62 -6.62
CA TYR A 157 2.15 -9.91 -6.76
C TYR A 157 2.58 -11.16 -5.99
N ASN A 158 1.96 -11.47 -4.86
CA ASN A 158 2.22 -12.72 -4.13
C ASN A 158 1.81 -13.93 -4.98
N GLN A 159 0.64 -13.91 -5.62
CA GLN A 159 0.17 -14.95 -6.55
C GLN A 159 1.04 -15.04 -7.81
N TYR A 160 1.47 -13.89 -8.35
CA TYR A 160 2.39 -13.81 -9.48
C TYR A 160 3.72 -14.51 -9.19
N HIS A 161 4.34 -14.19 -8.04
CA HIS A 161 5.61 -14.81 -7.61
C HIS A 161 5.45 -16.29 -7.26
N ALA A 162 4.28 -16.70 -6.75
CA ALA A 162 3.92 -18.11 -6.53
C ALA A 162 3.63 -18.89 -7.83
N LYS A 163 3.63 -18.22 -9.00
CA LYS A 163 3.26 -18.79 -10.31
C LYS A 163 1.80 -19.28 -10.39
N GLU A 164 0.93 -18.78 -9.51
CA GLU A 164 -0.51 -19.06 -9.50
C GLU A 164 -1.24 -18.13 -10.48
N TYR A 165 -0.95 -18.30 -11.77
CA TYR A 165 -1.35 -17.38 -12.83
C TYR A 165 -2.86 -17.19 -12.97
N GLN A 166 -3.65 -18.23 -12.76
CA GLN A 166 -5.11 -18.13 -12.87
C GLN A 166 -5.70 -17.25 -11.77
N GLN A 167 -5.28 -17.45 -10.52
CA GLN A 167 -5.73 -16.63 -9.40
C GLN A 167 -5.24 -15.18 -9.54
N ALA A 168 -4.00 -14.97 -10.00
CA ALA A 168 -3.47 -13.64 -10.25
C ALA A 168 -4.30 -12.86 -11.27
N LEU A 169 -4.75 -13.51 -12.35
CA LEU A 169 -5.62 -12.89 -13.36
C LEU A 169 -7.02 -12.57 -12.79
N GLU A 170 -7.57 -13.40 -11.91
CA GLU A 170 -8.84 -13.09 -11.24
C GLU A 170 -8.71 -11.90 -10.28
N THR A 171 -7.63 -11.85 -9.50
CA THR A 171 -7.35 -10.72 -8.59
C THR A 171 -7.20 -9.43 -9.39
N ILE A 172 -6.44 -9.44 -10.49
CA ILE A 172 -6.26 -8.22 -11.29
C ILE A 172 -7.56 -7.78 -11.98
N ALA A 173 -8.39 -8.72 -12.44
CA ALA A 173 -9.72 -8.42 -12.97
C ALA A 173 -10.61 -7.72 -11.92
N LYS A 174 -10.55 -8.15 -10.66
CA LYS A 174 -11.30 -7.53 -9.53
C LYS A 174 -10.83 -6.11 -9.25
N THR A 175 -9.52 -5.85 -9.31
CA THR A 175 -8.98 -4.50 -9.04
C THR A 175 -9.44 -3.46 -10.05
N LYS A 176 -9.90 -3.87 -11.24
CA LYS A 176 -10.46 -2.95 -12.25
C LYS A 176 -9.46 -1.86 -12.69
N LEU A 177 -8.16 -2.08 -12.48
CA LEU A 177 -7.08 -1.13 -12.80
C LEU A 177 -6.66 -1.18 -14.27
N ILE A 178 -6.59 -2.37 -14.84
CA ILE A 178 -6.16 -2.60 -16.23
C ILE A 178 -7.32 -3.14 -17.08
N PRO A 179 -7.38 -2.79 -18.37
CA PRO A 179 -8.36 -3.38 -19.27
C PRO A 179 -7.94 -4.78 -19.67
N LEU A 180 -8.85 -5.73 -19.54
CA LEU A 180 -8.70 -7.09 -20.09
C LEU A 180 -9.37 -7.22 -21.48
N ALA A 181 -10.15 -6.23 -21.90
CA ALA A 181 -10.78 -6.19 -23.21
C ALA A 181 -10.60 -4.80 -23.84
N LEU A 182 -10.53 -4.76 -25.18
CA LEU A 182 -10.34 -3.52 -25.94
C LEU A 182 -11.46 -2.49 -25.68
N THR A 183 -12.69 -2.96 -25.45
CA THR A 183 -13.85 -2.11 -25.15
C THR A 183 -13.76 -1.39 -23.80
N GLU A 184 -12.91 -1.87 -22.89
CA GLU A 184 -12.73 -1.25 -21.57
C GLU A 184 -11.65 -0.18 -21.56
N VAL A 185 -10.76 -0.14 -22.57
CA VAL A 185 -9.56 0.70 -22.58
C VAL A 185 -9.90 2.16 -22.27
N GLU A 186 -10.85 2.77 -22.98
CA GLU A 186 -11.25 4.17 -22.78
C GLU A 186 -11.80 4.43 -21.36
N LYS A 187 -12.61 3.52 -20.83
CA LYS A 187 -13.15 3.62 -19.47
C LYS A 187 -12.04 3.58 -18.43
N ARG A 188 -11.06 2.69 -18.62
CA ARG A 188 -9.89 2.58 -17.72
C ARG A 188 -9.00 3.81 -17.81
N VAL A 189 -8.78 4.37 -19.00
CA VAL A 189 -7.99 5.61 -19.19
C VAL A 189 -8.66 6.81 -18.50
N ASN A 190 -9.98 6.91 -18.56
CA ASN A 190 -10.70 7.96 -17.84
C ASN A 190 -10.65 7.78 -16.31
N ASN A 191 -10.73 6.54 -15.82
CA ASN A 191 -10.55 6.26 -14.40
C ASN A 191 -9.11 6.51 -13.93
N PHE A 192 -8.11 6.25 -14.78
CA PHE A 192 -6.70 6.50 -14.48
C PHE A 192 -6.44 7.95 -14.05
N LYS A 193 -7.10 8.92 -14.68
CA LYS A 193 -6.97 10.35 -14.33
C LYS A 193 -7.44 10.70 -12.91
N ARG A 194 -8.23 9.82 -12.28
CA ARG A 194 -8.76 10.01 -10.91
C ARG A 194 -7.98 9.19 -9.87
N LEU A 195 -7.03 8.36 -10.29
CA LEU A 195 -6.24 7.56 -9.37
C LEU A 195 -5.16 8.41 -8.69
N SER A 196 -4.79 8.00 -7.48
CA SER A 196 -3.67 8.58 -6.73
C SER A 196 -2.32 8.31 -7.40
N GLU A 197 -1.36 9.19 -7.19
CA GLU A 197 -0.03 9.11 -7.80
C GLU A 197 0.70 7.81 -7.40
N GLU A 198 0.49 7.35 -6.16
CA GLU A 198 1.04 6.11 -5.61
C GLU A 198 0.59 4.87 -6.39
N ILE A 199 -0.65 4.87 -6.88
CA ILE A 199 -1.17 3.78 -7.72
C ILE A 199 -0.62 3.91 -9.13
N CYS A 200 -0.64 5.13 -9.69
CA CYS A 200 -0.14 5.43 -11.03
C CYS A 200 1.31 4.97 -11.21
N ARG A 201 2.16 5.16 -10.19
CA ARG A 201 3.56 4.71 -10.19
C ARG A 201 3.71 3.18 -10.32
N ASN A 202 2.73 2.41 -9.87
CA ASN A 202 2.76 0.94 -9.90
C ASN A 202 2.14 0.32 -11.15
N ILE A 203 1.37 1.09 -11.91
CA ILE A 203 0.71 0.60 -13.14
C ILE A 203 1.70 0.01 -14.16
N PRO A 204 2.87 0.61 -14.45
CA PRO A 204 3.86 0.00 -15.34
C PRO A 204 4.26 -1.42 -14.91
N GLY A 205 4.52 -1.62 -13.62
CA GLY A 205 4.89 -2.93 -13.09
C GLY A 205 3.75 -3.95 -13.21
N VAL A 206 2.52 -3.51 -12.93
CA VAL A 206 1.32 -4.36 -13.02
C VAL A 206 1.04 -4.80 -14.45
N LEU A 207 1.18 -3.90 -15.43
CA LEU A 207 1.03 -4.22 -16.86
C LEU A 207 2.08 -5.26 -17.30
N LEU A 208 3.35 -5.07 -16.91
CA LEU A 208 4.41 -6.03 -17.24
C LEU A 208 4.21 -7.39 -16.59
N ALA A 209 3.81 -7.42 -15.31
CA ALA A 209 3.51 -8.67 -14.61
C ALA A 209 2.34 -9.40 -15.27
N THR A 210 1.26 -8.69 -15.59
CA THR A 210 0.09 -9.27 -16.28
C THR A 210 0.48 -9.79 -17.66
N MET A 211 1.22 -9.01 -18.45
CA MET A 211 1.68 -9.44 -19.77
C MET A 211 2.57 -10.68 -19.70
N SER A 212 3.44 -10.77 -18.68
CA SER A 212 4.29 -11.94 -18.44
C SER A 212 3.45 -13.18 -18.09
N ILE A 213 2.36 -13.01 -17.34
CA ILE A 213 1.40 -14.08 -17.05
C ILE A 213 0.74 -14.58 -18.34
N LEU A 214 0.22 -13.66 -19.17
CA LEU A 214 -0.42 -14.00 -20.44
C LEU A 214 0.54 -14.75 -21.37
N TYR A 215 1.77 -14.26 -21.49
CA TYR A 215 2.82 -14.90 -22.29
C TYR A 215 3.15 -16.31 -21.79
N SER A 216 3.27 -16.50 -20.47
CA SER A 216 3.52 -17.83 -19.89
C SER A 216 2.37 -18.80 -20.16
N GLN A 217 1.12 -18.35 -20.03
CA GLN A 217 -0.05 -19.17 -20.34
C GLN A 217 -0.13 -19.52 -21.84
N TYR A 218 0.17 -18.57 -22.72
CA TYR A 218 0.21 -18.79 -24.17
C TYR A 218 1.25 -19.86 -24.55
N ASN A 219 2.47 -19.77 -24.01
CA ASN A 219 3.51 -20.78 -24.28
C ASN A 219 3.14 -22.17 -23.75
N LYS A 220 2.50 -22.25 -22.58
CA LYS A 220 2.03 -23.52 -22.01
C LYS A 220 0.95 -24.17 -22.87
N GLN A 221 0.05 -23.38 -23.45
CA GLN A 221 -1.01 -23.87 -24.34
C GLN A 221 -0.43 -24.27 -25.71
N LYS A 222 0.50 -23.50 -26.28
CA LYS A 222 1.17 -23.83 -27.55
C LYS A 222 2.06 -25.09 -27.46
N GLY A 223 2.66 -25.35 -26.30
CA GLY A 223 3.50 -26.53 -26.05
C GLY A 223 2.74 -27.81 -25.68
N SER A 224 1.44 -27.73 -25.39
CA SER A 224 0.60 -28.91 -25.15
C SER A 224 0.21 -29.51 -26.51
N SER A 225 0.61 -30.75 -26.77
CA SER A 225 0.42 -31.43 -28.06
C SER A 225 -1.06 -31.44 -28.47
N PRO A 226 -1.39 -31.11 -29.73
CA PRO A 226 -2.78 -30.99 -30.16
C PRO A 226 -3.44 -32.36 -30.22
N SER A 227 -4.49 -32.57 -29.42
CA SER A 227 -5.47 -33.62 -29.67
C SER A 227 -6.48 -33.07 -30.68
N ALA A 228 -6.87 -33.88 -31.67
CA ALA A 228 -7.72 -33.46 -32.80
C ALA A 228 -9.10 -32.90 -32.39
N THR A 229 -9.54 -33.15 -31.15
CA THR A 229 -10.78 -32.62 -30.56
C THR A 229 -10.60 -31.34 -29.75
N THR A 230 -9.39 -31.00 -29.29
CA THR A 230 -9.12 -29.79 -28.48
C THR A 230 -8.61 -28.60 -29.29
N GLY A 231 -8.09 -28.82 -30.51
CA GLY A 231 -7.48 -27.75 -31.33
C GLY A 231 -8.38 -26.53 -31.57
N ARG A 232 -9.69 -26.71 -31.77
CA ARG A 232 -10.64 -25.58 -31.96
C ARG A 232 -10.90 -24.75 -30.68
N LEU A 233 -10.78 -25.36 -29.51
CA LEU A 233 -10.94 -24.67 -28.21
C LEU A 233 -9.62 -24.01 -27.80
N GLU A 234 -8.49 -24.65 -28.08
CA GLU A 234 -7.15 -24.10 -27.92
C GLU A 234 -6.98 -22.84 -28.77
N ASP A 235 -7.39 -22.86 -30.04
CA ASP A 235 -7.35 -21.68 -30.92
C ASP A 235 -8.16 -20.49 -30.39
N LYS A 236 -9.35 -20.76 -29.81
CA LYS A 236 -10.19 -19.71 -29.20
C LYS A 236 -9.55 -19.13 -27.94
N ASN A 237 -8.95 -19.97 -27.11
CA ASN A 237 -8.26 -19.52 -25.89
C ASN A 237 -6.99 -18.73 -26.20
N LEU A 238 -6.22 -19.15 -27.21
CA LEU A 238 -5.05 -18.43 -27.71
C LEU A 238 -5.45 -17.08 -28.31
N ALA A 239 -6.55 -17.02 -29.07
CA ALA A 239 -7.11 -15.77 -29.57
C ALA A 239 -7.53 -14.82 -28.45
N TYR A 240 -8.15 -15.36 -27.39
CA TYR A 240 -8.53 -14.58 -26.21
C TYR A 240 -7.31 -13.99 -25.49
N LEU A 241 -6.26 -14.77 -25.25
CA LEU A 241 -5.02 -14.28 -24.62
C LEU A 241 -4.34 -13.18 -25.46
N ARG A 242 -4.38 -13.30 -26.80
CA ARG A 242 -3.88 -12.27 -27.73
C ARG A 242 -4.70 -11.00 -27.66
N GLU A 243 -6.03 -11.11 -27.57
CA GLU A 243 -6.92 -9.96 -27.44
C GLU A 243 -6.66 -9.20 -26.13
N GLN A 244 -6.47 -9.92 -25.02
CA GLN A 244 -6.11 -9.34 -23.73
C GLN A 244 -4.75 -8.60 -23.80
N ALA A 245 -3.74 -9.24 -24.40
CA ALA A 245 -2.43 -8.64 -24.62
C ALA A 245 -2.53 -7.32 -25.42
N ARG A 246 -3.32 -7.31 -26.50
CA ARG A 246 -3.58 -6.12 -27.31
C ARG A 246 -4.31 -5.01 -26.54
N ALA A 247 -5.24 -5.38 -25.65
CA ALA A 247 -5.92 -4.40 -24.80
C ALA A 247 -4.94 -3.71 -23.83
N ILE A 248 -4.01 -4.48 -23.25
CA ILE A 248 -2.96 -3.98 -22.37
C ILE A 248 -2.00 -3.03 -23.11
N THR A 249 -1.56 -3.37 -24.32
CA THR A 249 -0.66 -2.52 -25.10
C THR A 249 -1.34 -1.25 -25.62
N SER A 250 -2.59 -1.36 -26.07
CA SER A 250 -3.42 -0.22 -26.45
C SER A 250 -3.64 0.74 -25.28
N PHE A 251 -3.90 0.21 -24.07
CA PHE A 251 -3.97 1.00 -22.86
C PHE A 251 -2.65 1.72 -22.56
N ALA A 252 -1.52 1.01 -22.57
CA ALA A 252 -0.21 1.60 -22.31
C ALA A 252 0.17 2.73 -23.29
N GLY A 253 -0.31 2.66 -24.54
CA GLY A 253 -0.10 3.70 -25.55
C GLY A 253 -1.05 4.90 -25.46
N THR A 254 -2.23 4.74 -24.85
CA THR A 254 -3.26 5.80 -24.75
C THR A 254 -3.24 6.55 -23.43
N VAL A 255 -2.59 6.00 -22.40
CA VAL A 255 -2.46 6.68 -21.09
C VAL A 255 -1.64 7.97 -21.27
N PRO A 256 -2.13 9.14 -20.81
CA PRO A 256 -1.44 10.43 -20.95
C PRO A 256 -0.17 10.56 -20.08
N TYR A 257 0.12 9.55 -19.28
CA TYR A 257 1.31 9.48 -18.45
C TYR A 257 2.47 8.90 -19.26
N ARG A 258 3.64 9.53 -19.17
CA ARG A 258 4.86 9.02 -19.82
C ARG A 258 5.33 7.77 -19.06
N MET A 259 4.79 6.62 -19.45
CA MET A 259 5.28 5.33 -19.00
C MET A 259 6.79 5.23 -19.31
N PRO A 260 7.60 4.59 -18.45
CA PRO A 260 9.01 4.36 -18.75
C PRO A 260 9.15 3.71 -20.13
N GLY A 261 10.04 4.23 -20.98
CA GLY A 261 10.18 3.78 -22.38
C GLY A 261 10.44 2.27 -22.51
N ASP A 262 11.14 1.70 -21.53
CA ASP A 262 11.41 0.26 -21.43
C ASP A 262 10.17 -0.59 -21.17
N THR A 263 9.16 -0.04 -20.49
CA THR A 263 7.89 -0.76 -20.22
C THR A 263 7.13 -0.96 -21.53
N ASN A 264 6.98 0.11 -22.32
CA ASN A 264 6.23 0.04 -23.58
C ASN A 264 6.93 -0.86 -24.60
N SER A 265 8.26 -0.79 -24.71
CA SER A 265 9.01 -1.65 -25.63
C SER A 265 8.88 -3.13 -25.26
N ARG A 266 8.97 -3.48 -23.97
CA ARG A 266 8.79 -4.86 -23.49
C ARG A 266 7.36 -5.37 -23.68
N LEU A 267 6.35 -4.53 -23.44
CA LEU A 267 4.95 -4.89 -23.68
C LEU A 267 4.71 -5.23 -25.16
N VAL A 268 5.18 -4.38 -26.07
CA VAL A 268 5.06 -4.61 -27.52
C VAL A 268 5.86 -5.84 -27.96
N GLN A 269 7.07 -6.05 -27.45
CA GLN A 269 7.86 -7.25 -27.74
C GLN A 269 7.12 -8.54 -27.33
N MET A 270 6.54 -8.57 -26.12
CA MET A 270 5.76 -9.72 -25.67
C MET A 270 4.49 -9.93 -26.50
N GLU A 271 3.82 -8.86 -26.95
CA GLU A 271 2.66 -8.96 -27.84
C GLU A 271 3.05 -9.58 -29.19
N ILE A 272 4.15 -9.12 -29.80
CA ILE A 272 4.65 -9.64 -31.08
C ILE A 272 5.01 -11.13 -30.95
N LEU A 273 5.62 -11.54 -29.84
CA LEU A 273 5.97 -12.95 -29.61
C LEU A 273 4.73 -13.86 -29.43
N MET A 274 3.56 -13.29 -29.17
CA MET A 274 2.30 -14.03 -29.08
C MET A 274 1.58 -14.14 -30.43
N HIS A 275 1.99 -13.42 -31.48
CA HIS A 275 1.44 -13.53 -32.83
C HIS A 275 2.04 -14.70 -33.61
#